data_AF-A0A086MN17-F1
#
_entry.id   AF-A0A086MN17-F1
#
_cell.length_a   1.000
_cell.length_b   1.000
_cell.length_c   1.000
_cell.angle_alpha   90.00
_cell.angle_beta   90.00
_cell.angle_gamma   90.00
#
_symmetry.space_group_name_H-M   'P 1'
#
loop_
_entity.id
_entity.type
_entity.pdbx_description
1 polymer ?
#
loop_
_entity_poly.entity_id
_entity_poly.type
_entity_poly.pdbx_seq_one_letter_code
_entity_poly.pdbx_strand_id
1 'polypeptide(L)'
;MFTKLGKKGTEASPAKLSKSFFTIGDKAKDKNDYVIYDDKKGKLFYDADGSGKGKQVEIATLSKNLKLTEKDFFYHVLVRATRRSLKAPEM
;
A
#
# COMPACT_ATOMS: atom_id res chain seq x y z
N MET A 1 -8.21 3.45 -6.40
CA MET A 1 -7.63 2.27 -7.09
C MET A 1 -6.12 2.44 -7.06
N PHE A 2 -5.35 1.47 -6.56
CA PHE A 2 -3.88 1.49 -6.43
C PHE A 2 -3.17 1.42 -7.80
N THR A 3 -3.45 2.35 -8.71
CA THR A 3 -2.97 2.32 -10.10
C THR A 3 -1.51 2.75 -10.25
N LYS A 4 -0.88 3.23 -9.17
CA LYS A 4 0.43 3.89 -9.19
C LYS A 4 1.57 3.09 -8.55
N LEU A 5 1.28 1.90 -8.01
CA LEU A 5 2.26 1.02 -7.36
C LEU A 5 2.97 0.03 -8.31
N GLY A 6 2.61 -0.01 -9.60
CA GLY A 6 3.25 -0.89 -10.59
C GLY A 6 2.48 -2.19 -10.87
N LYS A 7 3.18 -3.32 -11.00
CA LYS A 7 2.58 -4.64 -11.30
C LYS A 7 1.52 -4.98 -10.25
N LYS A 8 0.27 -5.16 -10.67
CA LYS A 8 -0.85 -5.50 -9.79
C LYS A 8 -0.59 -6.88 -9.17
N GLY A 9 -0.12 -6.91 -7.92
CA GLY A 9 -0.11 -8.13 -7.13
C GLY A 9 -1.52 -8.70 -7.02
N THR A 10 -1.65 -10.02 -7.05
CA THR A 10 -2.93 -10.72 -6.83
C THR A 10 -3.00 -11.18 -5.38
N GLU A 11 -4.19 -11.49 -4.88
CA GLU A 11 -4.35 -12.02 -3.51
C GLU A 11 -3.52 -13.31 -3.30
N ALA A 12 -3.48 -14.20 -4.29
CA ALA A 12 -2.67 -15.43 -4.26
C ALA A 12 -1.15 -15.20 -4.47
N SER A 13 -0.73 -14.00 -4.86
CA SER A 13 0.67 -13.66 -5.18
C SER A 13 0.86 -12.16 -5.04
N PRO A 14 1.01 -11.67 -3.80
CA PRO A 14 1.13 -10.25 -3.55
C PRO A 14 2.47 -9.73 -4.07
N ALA A 15 2.48 -8.50 -4.56
CA ALA A 15 3.66 -7.87 -5.12
C ALA A 15 4.50 -7.23 -4.02
N LYS A 16 5.83 -7.30 -4.17
CA LYS A 16 6.76 -6.60 -3.28
C LYS A 16 6.71 -5.10 -3.53
N LEU A 17 6.76 -4.32 -2.46
CA LEU A 17 6.86 -2.86 -2.56
C LEU A 17 8.22 -2.46 -3.14
N SER A 18 8.22 -1.46 -4.04
CA SER A 18 9.46 -0.87 -4.53
C SER A 18 10.12 -0.04 -3.43
N LYS A 19 11.45 -0.04 -3.36
CA LYS A 19 12.21 0.78 -2.41
C LYS A 19 11.88 2.27 -2.53
N SER A 20 11.63 2.75 -3.75
CA SER A 20 11.24 4.14 -4.01
C SER A 20 9.84 4.50 -3.50
N PHE A 21 9.06 3.54 -2.98
CA PHE A 21 7.71 3.79 -2.47
C PHE A 21 7.63 3.73 -0.94
N PHE A 22 8.75 3.46 -0.28
CA PHE A 22 8.85 3.34 1.15
C PHE A 22 9.83 4.37 1.70
N THR A 23 9.40 5.08 2.74
CA THR A 23 10.24 6.03 3.44
C THR A 23 10.09 5.93 4.96
N ILE A 24 11.16 6.26 5.65
CA ILE A 24 11.19 6.39 7.11
C ILE A 24 11.22 7.88 7.45
N GLY A 25 10.27 8.30 8.26
CA GLY A 25 10.05 9.68 8.66
C GLY A 25 8.60 9.95 9.06
N ASP A 26 8.29 11.20 9.36
CA ASP A 26 6.96 11.66 9.74
C ASP A 26 6.03 11.90 8.54
N LYS A 27 6.58 12.02 7.32
CA LYS A 27 5.88 12.27 6.06
C LYS A 27 6.64 11.75 4.83
N ALA A 28 5.99 11.74 3.67
CA ALA A 28 6.63 11.49 2.37
C ALA A 28 7.76 12.50 2.10
N LYS A 29 8.86 12.01 1.53
CA LYS A 29 10.03 12.81 1.14
C LYS A 29 10.00 13.19 -0.35
N ASP A 30 9.46 12.32 -1.19
CA ASP A 30 9.29 12.56 -2.62
C ASP A 30 7.85 12.35 -3.08
N LYS A 31 7.59 12.37 -4.39
CA LYS A 31 6.22 12.34 -4.98
C LYS A 31 5.71 10.90 -5.20
N ASN A 32 6.35 9.93 -4.57
CA ASN A 32 6.13 8.51 -4.79
C ASN A 32 6.24 7.70 -3.49
N ASP A 33 6.39 8.33 -2.34
CA ASP A 33 6.42 7.68 -1.02
C ASP A 33 4.99 7.37 -0.55
N TYR A 34 4.48 6.20 -0.94
CA TYR A 34 3.13 5.76 -0.56
C TYR A 34 3.07 5.11 0.83
N VAL A 35 4.17 4.52 1.30
CA VAL A 35 4.25 3.87 2.62
C VAL A 35 5.28 4.60 3.46
N ILE A 36 4.85 5.13 4.60
CA ILE A 36 5.65 6.00 5.46
C ILE A 36 5.67 5.39 6.87
N TYR A 37 6.85 5.13 7.40
CA TYR A 37 7.02 4.70 8.79
C TYR A 37 7.64 5.80 9.65
N ASP A 38 6.86 6.31 10.61
CA ASP A 38 7.33 7.20 11.67
C ASP A 38 7.92 6.33 12.77
N ASP A 39 9.25 6.15 12.72
CA ASP A 39 10.04 5.34 13.65
C ASP A 39 10.04 5.88 15.08
N LYS A 40 9.91 7.21 15.23
CA LYS A 40 9.83 7.89 16.53
C LYS A 40 8.50 7.61 17.23
N LYS A 41 7.40 7.58 16.48
CA LYS A 41 6.06 7.33 17.02
C LYS A 41 5.65 5.87 16.94
N GLY A 42 6.33 5.05 16.13
CA GLY A 42 5.93 3.67 15.85
C GLY A 42 4.65 3.62 15.02
N LYS A 43 4.49 4.50 14.03
CA LYS A 43 3.26 4.59 13.23
C LYS A 43 3.54 4.35 11.77
N LEU A 44 2.72 3.52 11.15
CA LEU A 44 2.76 3.25 9.71
C LEU A 44 1.60 3.95 9.04
N PHE A 45 1.90 4.73 8.02
CA PHE A 45 0.94 5.48 7.24
C PHE A 45 0.94 5.05 5.78
N TYR A 46 -0.24 5.12 5.17
CA TYR A 46 -0.44 5.04 3.74
C TYR A 46 -0.80 6.43 3.20
N ASP A 47 0.03 6.95 2.30
CA ASP A 47 -0.28 8.12 1.50
C ASP A 47 -0.76 7.66 0.12
N ALA A 48 -2.01 7.99 -0.22
CA ALA A 48 -2.61 7.58 -1.48
C ALA A 48 -2.05 8.35 -2.69
N ASP A 49 -1.59 9.58 -2.50
CA ASP A 49 -0.98 10.39 -3.57
C ASP A 49 0.55 10.25 -3.61
N GLY A 50 1.12 9.76 -2.50
CA GLY A 50 2.54 9.46 -2.32
C GLY A 50 3.41 10.71 -2.24
N SER A 51 2.83 11.90 -2.12
CA SER A 51 3.52 13.19 -2.23
C SER A 51 3.65 13.95 -0.92
N GLY A 52 3.01 13.48 0.14
CA GLY A 52 2.98 14.12 1.45
C GLY A 52 2.15 15.40 1.50
N LYS A 53 1.46 15.74 0.40
CA LYS A 53 0.55 16.90 0.32
C LYS A 53 -0.86 16.53 0.78
N GLY A 54 -1.28 15.30 0.51
CA GLY A 54 -2.54 14.74 0.97
C GLY A 54 -2.51 14.36 2.45
N LYS A 55 -3.68 14.00 2.99
CA LYS A 55 -3.77 13.38 4.31
C LYS A 55 -3.28 11.93 4.22
N GLN A 56 -2.16 11.64 4.88
CA GLN A 56 -1.72 10.26 5.10
C GLN A 56 -2.65 9.57 6.12
N VAL A 57 -2.99 8.30 5.86
CA VAL A 57 -3.89 7.50 6.69
C VAL A 57 -3.06 6.53 7.52
N GLU A 58 -3.24 6.52 8.84
CA GLU A 58 -2.59 5.53 9.70
C GLU A 58 -3.20 4.15 9.45
N ILE A 59 -2.35 3.17 9.13
CA ILE A 59 -2.77 1.80 8.81
C ILE A 59 -2.26 0.77 9.84
N ALA A 60 -1.24 1.11 10.63
CA ALA A 60 -0.76 0.27 11.73
C ALA A 60 0.00 1.08 12.79
N THR A 61 -0.02 0.55 14.01
CA THR A 61 0.90 0.95 15.09
C THR A 61 1.88 -0.20 15.31
N LEU A 62 3.16 0.13 15.37
CA LEU A 62 4.29 -0.79 15.50
C LEU A 62 5.16 -0.37 16.68
N SER A 63 6.08 -1.23 17.11
CA SER A 63 7.14 -0.83 18.03
C SER A 63 7.98 0.31 17.44
N LYS A 64 8.55 1.16 18.30
CA LYS A 64 9.44 2.25 17.89
C LYS A 64 10.81 1.72 17.46
N ASN A 65 11.50 2.49 16.62
CA ASN A 65 12.87 2.20 16.16
C ASN A 65 13.06 0.84 15.49
N LEU A 66 12.03 0.31 14.81
CA LEU A 66 12.20 -0.90 14.01
C LEU A 66 13.04 -0.60 12.76
N LYS A 67 13.94 -1.52 12.42
CA LYS A 67 14.74 -1.46 11.19
C LYS A 67 13.93 -1.98 9.99
N LEU A 68 12.77 -1.37 9.74
CA LEU A 68 11.90 -1.75 8.63
C LEU A 68 12.49 -1.35 7.28
N THR A 69 12.19 -2.16 6.27
CA THR A 69 12.60 -1.97 4.89
C THR A 69 11.40 -2.19 3.96
N GLU A 70 11.53 -1.84 2.68
CA GLU A 70 10.50 -2.10 1.68
C GLU A 70 10.15 -3.58 1.54
N LYS A 71 11.08 -4.47 1.92
CA LYS A 71 10.94 -5.92 1.81
C LYS A 71 9.95 -6.50 2.81
N ASP A 72 9.65 -5.74 3.87
CA ASP A 72 8.68 -6.11 4.89
C ASP A 72 7.24 -5.83 4.43
N PHE A 73 7.06 -5.20 3.27
CA PHE A 73 5.76 -4.78 2.75
C PHE A 73 5.42 -5.48 1.42
N PHE A 74 4.22 -6.05 1.40
CA PHE A 74 3.62 -6.63 0.21
C PHE A 74 2.27 -5.95 -0.05
N TYR A 75 1.92 -5.76 -1.32
CA TYR A 75 0.64 -5.19 -1.73
C TYR A 75 -0.06 -6.09 -2.76
N HIS A 76 -1.38 -6.13 -2.69
CA HIS A 76 -2.21 -6.70 -3.75
C HIS A 76 -3.27 -5.70 -4.15
N VAL A 77 -3.68 -5.74 -5.42
CA VAL A 77 -4.79 -4.94 -5.91
C VAL A 77 -6.00 -5.86 -5.99
N LEU A 78 -7.06 -5.54 -5.24
CA LEU A 78 -8.32 -6.24 -5.39
C LEU A 78 -8.87 -5.95 -6.80
N VAL A 79 -8.68 -6.90 -7.70
CA VAL A 79 -9.43 -6.93 -8.96
C VAL A 79 -10.83 -7.40 -8.57
N ARG A 80 -11.77 -6.47 -8.45
CA ARG A 80 -13.18 -6.84 -8.29
C ARG A 80 -13.55 -7.65 -9.53
N ALA A 81 -13.69 -8.96 -9.37
CA ALA A 81 -14.36 -9.77 -10.37
C ALA A 81 -15.76 -9.19 -10.52
N THR A 82 -16.03 -8.51 -11.64
CA THR A 82 -17.39 -8.26 -12.08
C THR A 82 -18.08 -9.62 -12.10
N ARG A 83 -18.99 -9.87 -11.14
CA ARG A 83 -19.89 -11.03 -11.20
C ARG A 83 -20.67 -10.88 -12.52
N ARG A 84 -20.22 -11.56 -13.58
CA ARG A 84 -21.10 -11.83 -14.71
C ARG A 84 -22.22 -12.67 -14.15
N SER A 85 -23.43 -12.10 -14.13
CA SER A 85 -24.65 -12.83 -13.89
C SER A 85 -24.66 -14.01 -14.85
N LEU A 86 -24.45 -15.22 -14.33
CA LEU A 86 -24.83 -16.43 -15.02
C LEU A 86 -26.34 -16.41 -15.04
N LYS A 87 -26.92 -15.97 -16.16
CA LYS A 87 -28.33 -16.21 -16.43
C LYS A 87 -28.47 -17.73 -16.55
N ALA A 88 -29.11 -18.34 -15.56
CA ALA A 88 -29.46 -19.76 -15.64
C ALA A 88 -30.33 -19.99 -16.89
N PRO A 89 -30.19 -21.11 -17.61
CA PRO A 89 -31.13 -21.45 -18.67
C PRO A 89 -32.51 -21.67 -18.05
N GLU A 90 -33.53 -21.00 -18.57
CA GLU A 90 -34.92 -21.30 -18.23
C GLU A 90 -35.23 -22.75 -18.64
N MET A 91 -35.91 -23.49 -17.75
CA MET A 91 -36.43 -24.84 -18.00
C MET A 91 -37.70 -24.78 -18.83
#